data_AF-A0A2A4RSQ8-F1
#
_entry.id   AF-A0A2A4RSQ8-F1
#
_cell.length_a   1.000
_cell.length_b   1.000
_cell.length_c   1.000
_cell.angle_alpha   90.00
_cell.angle_beta   90.00
_cell.angle_gamma   90.00
#
_symmetry.space_group_name_H-M   'P 1'
#
loop_
_entity.id
_entity.type
_entity.pdbx_description
1 polymer ?
#
loop_
_entity_poly.entity_id
_entity_poly.type
_entity_poly.pdbx_seq_one_letter_code
_entity_poly.pdbx_strand_id
1 'polypeptide(L)'
;MKIELTVKKEFEVKTLLVEANVRYWEDASVNGIDDEDGDLIPCKVGETWKPIIDLDTGIIINWEKGKEANIHYKVCDAGEYWLQDEDGNKIVKAKGYYVPEFLAIDDSGFGDYIIMKVDKEGLINNWRFDSDPFTNEDED
;
A
#
# COMPACT_ATOMS: atom_id res chain seq x y z
N MET A 1 25.97 31.81 19.54
CA MET A 1 24.71 32.31 18.94
C MET A 1 24.05 31.12 18.25
N LYS A 2 22.78 30.86 18.51
CA LYS A 2 21.99 29.80 17.85
C LYS A 2 20.82 30.47 17.14
N ILE A 3 20.49 29.94 15.97
CA ILE A 3 19.32 30.33 15.19
C ILE A 3 18.57 29.06 14.79
N GLU A 4 17.25 29.12 14.79
CA GLU A 4 16.39 28.09 14.21
C GLU A 4 16.00 28.53 12.80
N LEU A 5 15.94 27.56 11.90
CA LEU A 5 15.63 27.78 10.49
C LEU A 5 14.80 26.61 9.98
N THR A 6 13.65 26.92 9.38
CA THR A 6 12.80 25.94 8.72
C THR A 6 13.29 25.74 7.29
N VAL A 7 13.71 24.52 6.94
CA VAL A 7 14.15 24.16 5.59
C VAL A 7 13.09 23.30 4.94
N LYS A 8 12.58 23.71 3.78
CA LYS A 8 11.80 22.84 2.89
C LYS A 8 12.78 22.02 2.04
N LYS A 9 12.59 20.71 2.00
CA LYS A 9 13.41 19.80 1.19
C LYS A 9 12.47 18.92 0.36
N GLU A 10 12.78 18.81 -0.92
CA GLU A 10 12.12 17.91 -1.85
C GLU A 10 12.90 16.59 -1.91
N PHE A 11 12.17 15.50 -2.09
CA PHE A 11 12.72 14.16 -2.24
C PHE A 11 12.06 13.52 -3.45
N GLU A 12 12.85 12.79 -4.22
CA GLU A 12 12.31 11.92 -5.27
C GLU A 12 11.83 10.63 -4.62
N VAL A 13 10.59 10.25 -4.92
CA VAL A 13 9.96 9.01 -4.46
C VAL A 13 9.52 8.22 -5.67
N LYS A 14 9.64 6.90 -5.59
CA LYS A 14 9.40 5.98 -6.70
C LYS A 14 8.37 4.90 -6.38
N THR A 15 8.43 4.34 -5.18
CA THR A 15 7.55 3.23 -4.79
C THR A 15 6.83 3.50 -3.47
N LEU A 16 5.70 2.84 -3.29
CA LEU A 16 5.00 2.69 -2.03
C LEU A 16 5.23 1.29 -1.48
N LEU A 17 5.84 1.19 -0.29
CA LEU A 17 5.82 -0.04 0.50
C LEU A 17 4.60 -0.03 1.41
N VAL A 18 3.75 -1.04 1.26
CA VAL A 18 2.67 -1.35 2.19
C VAL A 18 3.19 -2.38 3.19
N GLU A 19 2.86 -2.23 4.47
CA GLU A 19 3.06 -3.25 5.49
C GLU A 19 1.75 -3.36 6.28
N ALA A 20 0.86 -4.24 5.84
CA ALA A 20 -0.48 -4.38 6.40
C ALA A 20 -0.63 -5.72 7.13
N ASN A 21 -0.93 -5.70 8.43
CA ASN A 21 -1.32 -6.91 9.15
C ASN A 21 -2.77 -7.24 8.80
N VAL A 22 -2.95 -8.32 8.04
CA VAL A 22 -4.25 -8.75 7.52
C VAL A 22 -4.96 -9.59 8.59
N ARG A 23 -6.22 -9.26 8.84
CA ARG A 23 -7.02 -9.98 9.83
C ARG A 23 -7.73 -11.21 9.27
N TYR A 24 -8.20 -11.10 8.03
CA TYR A 24 -9.00 -12.10 7.33
C TYR A 24 -8.38 -12.27 5.94
N TRP A 25 -7.59 -13.34 5.76
CA TRP A 25 -6.96 -13.64 4.48
C TRP A 25 -7.98 -14.21 3.49
N GLU A 26 -8.97 -14.93 4.02
CA GLU A 26 -10.10 -15.53 3.31
C GLU A 26 -10.99 -14.51 2.57
N ASP A 27 -10.88 -13.22 2.90
CA ASP A 27 -11.57 -12.13 2.20
C ASP A 27 -10.85 -11.76 0.87
N ALA A 28 -9.79 -12.48 0.49
CA ALA A 28 -9.19 -12.40 -0.83
C ALA A 28 -9.32 -13.71 -1.60
N SER A 29 -9.29 -13.60 -2.94
CA SER A 29 -9.18 -14.74 -3.83
C SER A 29 -8.02 -14.56 -4.81
N VAL A 30 -7.33 -15.65 -5.14
CA VAL A 30 -6.23 -15.69 -6.11
C VAL A 30 -6.57 -16.70 -7.19
N ASN A 31 -6.57 -16.26 -8.45
CA ASN A 31 -7.01 -17.06 -9.60
C ASN A 31 -8.39 -17.70 -9.41
N GLY A 32 -9.29 -16.98 -8.71
CA GLY A 32 -10.65 -17.43 -8.40
C GLY A 32 -10.76 -18.46 -7.28
N ILE A 33 -9.69 -18.68 -6.51
CA ILE A 33 -9.67 -19.56 -5.33
C ILE A 33 -9.52 -18.69 -4.07
N ASP A 34 -10.39 -18.87 -3.09
CA ASP A 34 -10.32 -18.15 -1.81
C ASP A 34 -9.00 -18.45 -1.09
N ASP A 35 -8.37 -17.43 -0.53
CA ASP A 35 -7.05 -17.52 0.09
C ASP A 35 -7.18 -17.70 1.61
N GLU A 36 -7.75 -18.84 2.02
CA GLU A 36 -8.15 -19.11 3.41
C GLU A 36 -7.08 -18.76 4.46
N ASP A 37 -5.82 -19.06 4.15
CA ASP A 37 -4.68 -18.84 5.06
C ASP A 37 -3.72 -17.74 4.58
N GLY A 38 -3.94 -17.11 3.42
CA GLY A 38 -3.00 -16.15 2.82
C GLY A 38 -1.82 -16.81 2.08
N ASP A 39 -1.87 -18.12 1.83
CA ASP A 39 -0.77 -18.87 1.23
C ASP A 39 -0.73 -18.75 -0.31
N LEU A 40 -1.81 -18.27 -0.92
CA LEU A 40 -1.88 -18.06 -2.37
C LEU A 40 -1.42 -16.66 -2.77
N ILE A 41 -1.75 -15.63 -1.98
CA ILE A 41 -1.47 -14.23 -2.30
C ILE A 41 0.04 -13.97 -2.32
N PRO A 42 0.55 -13.30 -3.38
CA PRO A 42 1.92 -12.82 -3.37
C PRO A 42 2.16 -11.80 -2.26
N CYS A 43 3.44 -11.60 -1.93
CA CYS A 43 3.92 -10.59 -1.01
C CYS A 43 3.56 -10.78 0.48
N LYS A 44 2.98 -11.93 0.88
CA LYS A 44 2.85 -12.29 2.30
C LYS A 44 4.23 -12.55 2.93
N VAL A 45 4.48 -11.92 4.07
CA VAL A 45 5.68 -12.12 4.90
C VAL A 45 5.24 -12.30 6.35
N GLY A 46 5.15 -13.55 6.79
CA GLY A 46 4.50 -13.87 8.07
C GLY A 46 3.02 -13.50 8.02
N GLU A 47 2.56 -12.71 8.98
CA GLU A 47 1.16 -12.22 9.07
C GLU A 47 0.94 -10.87 8.35
N THR A 48 1.96 -10.36 7.66
CA THR A 48 1.92 -9.04 7.03
C THR A 48 1.94 -9.17 5.50
N TRP A 49 1.03 -8.47 4.82
CA TRP A 49 1.07 -8.28 3.38
C TRP A 49 1.99 -7.11 3.03
N LYS A 50 3.06 -7.36 2.26
CA LYS A 50 4.15 -6.42 1.95
C LYS A 50 4.39 -6.14 0.46
N PRO A 51 3.39 -5.69 -0.31
CA PRO A 51 3.61 -5.30 -1.70
C PRO A 51 4.43 -4.01 -1.79
N ILE A 52 5.26 -3.92 -2.83
CA ILE A 52 5.98 -2.71 -3.22
C ILE A 52 5.38 -2.24 -4.54
N ILE A 53 4.71 -1.09 -4.53
CA ILE A 53 3.93 -0.58 -5.66
C ILE A 53 4.71 0.54 -6.33
N ASP A 54 4.97 0.45 -7.63
CA ASP A 54 5.47 1.58 -8.41
C ASP A 54 4.40 2.67 -8.50
N LEU A 55 4.74 3.89 -8.05
CA LEU A 55 3.77 4.97 -7.88
C LEU A 55 3.15 5.42 -9.20
N ASP A 56 3.94 5.40 -10.28
CA ASP A 56 3.54 5.90 -11.60
C ASP A 56 2.62 4.92 -12.32
N THR A 57 2.93 3.62 -12.20
CA THR A 57 2.29 2.57 -13.00
C THR A 57 1.25 1.77 -12.23
N GLY A 58 1.32 1.74 -10.90
CA GLY A 58 0.48 0.87 -10.07
C GLY A 58 0.87 -0.60 -10.13
N ILE A 59 2.05 -0.92 -10.67
CA ILE A 59 2.56 -2.29 -10.71
C ILE A 59 3.17 -2.63 -9.36
N ILE A 60 2.72 -3.74 -8.76
CA ILE A 60 3.39 -4.35 -7.61
C ILE A 60 4.66 -5.05 -8.12
N ILE A 61 5.83 -4.44 -7.90
CA ILE A 61 7.09 -4.89 -8.51
C ILE A 61 7.58 -6.24 -7.97
N ASN A 62 7.16 -6.61 -6.76
CA ASN A 62 7.47 -7.89 -6.12
C ASN A 62 6.29 -8.88 -6.20
N TRP A 63 5.35 -8.67 -7.13
CA TRP A 63 4.25 -9.58 -7.38
C TRP A 63 4.72 -10.84 -8.11
N GLU A 64 4.21 -11.99 -7.70
CA GLU A 64 4.45 -13.25 -8.41
C GLU A 64 3.56 -13.28 -9.67
N LYS A 65 4.20 -13.18 -10.83
CA LYS A 65 3.54 -13.16 -12.14
C LYS A 65 2.69 -14.41 -12.37
N GLY A 66 1.56 -14.23 -13.05
CA GLY A 66 0.58 -15.28 -13.35
C GLY A 66 -0.54 -15.44 -12.33
N LYS A 67 -0.49 -14.71 -11.20
CA LYS A 67 -1.54 -14.67 -10.19
C LYS A 67 -2.39 -13.41 -10.35
N GLU A 68 -3.68 -13.57 -10.62
CA GLU A 68 -4.67 -12.49 -10.49
C GLU A 68 -5.31 -12.56 -9.10
N ALA A 69 -5.63 -11.43 -8.49
CA ALA A 69 -6.22 -11.39 -7.16
C ALA A 69 -7.37 -10.38 -7.05
N ASN A 70 -8.40 -10.75 -6.29
CA ASN A 70 -9.38 -9.80 -5.74
C ASN A 70 -9.11 -9.72 -4.24
N ILE A 71 -8.82 -8.52 -3.74
CA ILE A 71 -8.37 -8.27 -2.38
C ILE A 71 -9.42 -7.45 -1.64
N HIS A 72 -9.79 -7.88 -0.42
CA HIS A 72 -10.65 -7.15 0.49
C HIS A 72 -10.16 -7.29 1.95
N TYR A 73 -8.94 -6.86 2.22
CA TYR A 73 -8.31 -7.08 3.52
C TYR A 73 -8.74 -6.06 4.57
N LYS A 74 -9.23 -6.55 5.71
CA LYS A 74 -9.27 -5.75 6.94
C LYS A 74 -7.87 -5.64 7.55
N VAL A 75 -7.44 -4.41 7.79
CA VAL A 75 -6.18 -4.10 8.48
C VAL A 75 -6.46 -3.81 9.96
N CYS A 76 -5.72 -4.45 10.87
CA CYS A 76 -5.89 -4.26 12.31
C CYS A 76 -5.16 -3.01 12.84
N ASP A 77 -5.64 -1.81 12.50
CA ASP A 77 -5.21 -0.51 13.07
C ASP A 77 -3.68 -0.31 13.18
N ALA A 78 -2.92 -0.97 12.31
CA ALA A 78 -1.46 -1.06 12.38
C ALA A 78 -0.83 -1.17 10.98
N GLY A 79 -1.50 -0.59 9.97
CA GLY A 79 -0.93 -0.47 8.64
C GLY A 79 0.22 0.54 8.63
N GLU A 80 1.33 0.19 7.99
CA GLU A 80 2.37 1.16 7.63
C GLU A 80 2.46 1.33 6.12
N TYR A 81 2.55 2.59 5.70
CA TYR A 81 2.61 2.96 4.29
C TYR A 81 3.78 3.91 4.13
N TRP A 82 4.75 3.51 3.32
CA TRP A 82 6.02 4.23 3.19
C TRP A 82 6.30 4.57 1.74
N LEU A 83 6.46 5.86 1.43
CA LEU A 83 7.09 6.27 0.19
C LEU A 83 8.59 5.98 0.26
N GLN A 84 9.11 5.37 -0.78
CA GLN A 84 10.52 5.01 -0.91
C GLN A 84 11.14 5.67 -2.14
N ASP A 85 12.45 5.89 -2.09
CA ASP A 85 13.23 6.30 -3.25
C ASP A 85 13.51 5.11 -4.21
N GLU A 86 14.25 5.36 -5.29
CA GLU A 86 14.61 4.34 -6.29
C GLU A 86 15.45 3.18 -5.72
N ASP A 87 16.18 3.43 -4.62
CA ASP A 87 16.99 2.42 -3.92
C ASP A 87 16.18 1.63 -2.88
N GLY A 88 14.90 1.98 -2.67
CA GLY A 88 14.02 1.36 -1.69
C GLY A 88 14.19 1.89 -0.26
N ASN A 89 14.89 3.01 -0.06
CA ASN A 89 15.00 3.64 1.25
C ASN A 89 13.67 4.29 1.63
N LYS A 90 13.19 4.06 2.86
CA LYS A 90 11.99 4.70 3.41
C LYS A 90 12.22 6.21 3.57
N ILE A 91 11.47 7.04 2.85
CA ILE A 91 11.59 8.51 2.85
C ILE A 91 10.52 9.13 3.75
N VAL A 92 9.25 8.80 3.52
CA VAL A 92 8.10 9.38 4.25
C VAL A 92 7.09 8.28 4.59
N LYS A 93 6.59 8.29 5.82
CA LYS A 93 5.47 7.44 6.26
C LYS A 93 4.16 8.21 6.10
N ALA A 94 3.08 7.55 5.68
CA ALA A 94 1.75 8.12 5.75
C ALA A 94 1.38 8.49 7.20
N LYS A 95 0.55 9.50 7.36
CA LYS A 95 0.02 9.90 8.68
C LYS A 95 -0.91 8.84 9.24
N GLY A 96 -0.81 8.59 10.54
CA GLY A 96 -1.68 7.66 11.25
C GLY A 96 -1.40 6.19 10.91
N TYR A 97 -2.43 5.35 11.06
CA TYR A 97 -2.39 3.90 10.85
C TYR A 97 -3.56 3.40 9.98
N TYR A 98 -4.42 4.32 9.54
CA TYR A 98 -5.55 4.02 8.65
C TYR A 98 -5.06 3.70 7.25
N VAL A 99 -5.80 2.85 6.56
CA VAL A 99 -5.61 2.56 5.14
C VAL A 99 -5.85 3.82 4.31
N PRO A 100 -4.86 4.28 3.51
CA PRO A 100 -5.08 5.34 2.53
C PRO A 100 -6.21 5.01 1.56
N GLU A 101 -7.08 5.99 1.27
CA GLU A 101 -8.26 5.78 0.44
C GLU A 101 -7.93 5.27 -0.97
N PHE A 102 -6.77 5.66 -1.54
CA PHE A 102 -6.33 5.16 -2.85
C PHE A 102 -5.92 3.68 -2.86
N LEU A 103 -5.90 3.00 -1.70
CA LEU A 103 -5.76 1.55 -1.59
C LEU A 103 -7.12 0.84 -1.43
N ALA A 104 -8.22 1.59 -1.31
CA ALA A 104 -9.61 1.14 -1.31
C ALA A 104 -10.29 1.58 -2.62
N ILE A 105 -9.82 1.03 -3.74
CA ILE A 105 -10.17 1.47 -5.10
C ILE A 105 -11.57 0.97 -5.50
N ASP A 106 -11.89 -0.27 -5.13
CA ASP A 106 -13.10 -0.94 -5.62
C ASP A 106 -14.33 -0.72 -4.71
N ASP A 107 -14.15 -0.25 -3.47
CA ASP A 107 -15.22 0.15 -2.54
C ASP A 107 -14.69 1.07 -1.43
N SER A 108 -15.58 1.70 -0.66
CA SER A 108 -15.22 2.57 0.47
C SER A 108 -14.57 1.77 1.60
N GLY A 109 -13.28 2.01 1.84
CA GLY A 109 -12.52 1.30 2.88
C GLY A 109 -12.70 1.85 4.30
N PHE A 110 -13.24 3.07 4.45
CA PHE A 110 -13.44 3.76 5.74
C PHE A 110 -12.19 3.79 6.65
N GLY A 111 -11.00 3.74 6.06
CA GLY A 111 -9.72 3.70 6.77
C GLY A 111 -9.29 2.32 7.30
N ASP A 112 -10.10 1.28 7.13
CA ASP A 112 -9.85 -0.05 7.70
C ASP A 112 -9.51 -1.11 6.66
N TYR A 113 -9.90 -0.90 5.40
CA TYR A 113 -9.85 -1.94 4.38
C TYR A 113 -9.01 -1.56 3.18
N ILE A 114 -8.18 -2.50 2.73
CA ILE A 114 -7.55 -2.48 1.41
C ILE A 114 -8.48 -3.24 0.46
N ILE A 115 -8.94 -2.58 -0.61
CA ILE A 115 -9.94 -3.13 -1.53
C ILE A 115 -9.49 -2.86 -2.96
N MET A 116 -9.03 -3.89 -3.67
CA MET A 116 -8.52 -3.71 -5.04
C MET A 116 -8.46 -5.03 -5.82
N LYS A 117 -8.27 -4.90 -7.13
CA LYS A 117 -7.97 -6.01 -8.03
C LYS A 117 -6.59 -5.86 -8.61
N VAL A 118 -5.87 -6.98 -8.66
CA VAL A 118 -4.53 -7.08 -9.22
C VAL A 118 -4.55 -8.09 -10.34
N ASP A 119 -4.05 -7.72 -11.52
CA ASP A 119 -3.97 -8.65 -12.65
C ASP A 119 -2.76 -9.60 -12.56
N LYS A 120 -2.62 -10.49 -13.55
CA LYS A 120 -1.52 -11.47 -13.63
C LYS A 120 -0.13 -10.85 -13.76
N GLU A 121 -0.07 -9.58 -14.18
CA GLU A 121 1.17 -8.82 -14.28
C GLU A 121 1.44 -8.00 -13.02
N GLY A 122 0.60 -8.09 -11.98
CA GLY A 122 0.75 -7.31 -10.77
C GLY A 122 0.26 -5.87 -10.91
N LEU A 123 -0.44 -5.53 -12.00
CA LEU A 123 -1.04 -4.21 -12.18
C LEU A 123 -2.29 -4.09 -11.32
N ILE A 124 -2.34 -3.06 -10.48
CA ILE A 124 -3.54 -2.70 -9.73
C ILE A 124 -4.53 -2.00 -10.67
N ASN A 125 -5.74 -2.54 -10.78
CA ASN A 125 -6.78 -1.95 -11.62
C ASN A 125 -7.16 -0.55 -11.14
N ASN A 126 -7.29 0.38 -12.08
CA ASN A 126 -7.67 1.78 -11.82
C ASN A 126 -6.73 2.51 -10.84
N TRP A 127 -5.47 2.09 -10.76
CA TRP A 127 -4.48 2.73 -9.90
C TRP A 127 -4.42 4.24 -10.13
N ARG A 128 -4.52 4.99 -9.04
CA ARG A 128 -4.31 6.42 -9.01
C ARG A 128 -3.73 6.81 -7.67
N PHE A 129 -2.43 7.04 -7.66
CA PHE A 129 -1.73 7.48 -6.45
C PHE A 129 -2.27 8.82 -5.95
N ASP A 130 -2.41 8.94 -4.63
CA ASP A 130 -2.71 10.17 -3.92
C ASP A 130 -1.66 10.42 -2.84
N SER A 131 -1.01 11.58 -2.90
CA SER A 131 0.06 11.96 -1.99
C SER A 131 -0.43 12.57 -0.68
N ASP A 132 -1.71 12.95 -0.58
CA ASP A 132 -2.26 13.65 0.60
C ASP A 132 -1.93 12.98 1.95
N PRO A 133 -1.97 11.63 2.10
CA PRO A 133 -1.61 10.98 3.36
C PRO A 133 -0.15 11.21 3.81
N PHE A 134 0.71 11.71 2.92
CA PHE A 134 2.15 11.88 3.13
C PHE A 134 2.57 13.35 3.23
N THR A 135 1.67 14.31 3.03
CA THR A 135 1.97 15.74 3.09
C THR A 135 1.59 16.31 4.45
N ASN A 136 2.45 17.15 5.04
CA ASN A 136 2.10 17.96 6.20
C ASN A 136 1.50 19.28 5.71
N GLU A 137 0.25 19.26 5.25
CA GLU A 137 -0.55 20.48 5.28
C GLU A 137 -1.22 20.52 6.66
N ASP A 138 -0.77 21.46 7.49
CA ASP A 138 -1.61 21.96 8.57
C ASP A 138 -2.77 22.67 7.84
N GLU A 139 -3.98 22.11 7.93
CA GLU A 139 -5.18 22.85 7.53
C GLU A 139 -5.29 24.07 8.47
N ASP A 140 -4.86 25.24 7.96
CA ASP A 140 -5.08 26.55 8.59
C ASP A 140 -6.59 26.90 8.66
#